data_AF-A0A7V2JI64-F1
#
_entry.id   AF-A0A7V2JI64-F1
#
_cell.length_a   1.000
_cell.length_b   1.000
_cell.length_c   1.000
_cell.angle_alpha   90.00
_cell.angle_beta   90.00
_cell.angle_gamma   90.00
#
_symmetry.space_group_name_H-M   'P 1'
#
loop_
_entity.id
_entity.type
_entity.pdbx_description
1 polymer ?
#
loop_
_entity_poly.entity_id
_entity_poly.type
_entity_poly.pdbx_seq_one_letter_code
_entity_poly.pdbx_strand_id
1 'polypeptide(L)' 'MTTSNNNEVREITGRWIIEYNDQRPHDALGDLPPTVYTDRNAGNSTLE' A
#
# COMPACT_ATOMS: atom_id res chain seq x y z
N MET A 1 14.68 21.85 -19.38
CA MET A 1 14.38 20.44 -19.11
C MET A 1 12.95 20.38 -18.61
N THR A 2 11.99 20.01 -19.46
CA THR A 2 10.60 19.81 -19.06
C THR A 2 10.45 18.36 -18.66
N THR A 3 10.36 18.09 -17.36
CA THR A 3 9.86 16.82 -16.84
C THR A 3 8.47 16.65 -17.45
N SER A 4 8.34 15.78 -18.44
CA SER A 4 7.06 15.56 -19.10
C SER A 4 6.06 15.09 -18.05
N ASN A 5 4.96 15.83 -17.89
CA ASN A 5 3.86 15.64 -16.93
C ASN A 5 3.55 14.16 -16.61
N ASN A 6 3.64 13.26 -17.59
CA ASN A 6 3.44 11.83 -17.39
C ASN A 6 4.41 11.17 -16.39
N ASN A 7 5.69 11.57 -16.36
CA ASN A 7 6.67 11.04 -15.42
C ASN A 7 6.37 11.48 -13.98
N GLU A 8 5.93 12.72 -13.79
CA GLU A 8 5.54 13.24 -12.48
C GLU A 8 4.31 12.50 -11.94
N VAL A 9 3.29 12.28 -12.78
CA VAL A 9 2.12 11.47 -12.41
C VAL A 9 2.55 10.06 -12.00
N ARG A 10 3.43 9.40 -12.77
CA ARG A 10 3.93 8.06 -12.42
C ARG A 10 4.69 8.03 -11.10
N GLU A 11 5.50 9.05 -10.82
CA GLU A 11 6.25 9.16 -9.57
C GLU A 11 5.30 9.34 -8.38
N ILE A 12 4.34 10.27 -8.48
CA ILE A 12 3.36 10.53 -7.43
C ILE A 12 2.51 9.29 -7.15
N THR A 13 1.99 8.65 -8.20
CA THR A 13 1.21 7.42 -8.05
C THR A 13 2.04 6.29 -7.46
N GLY A 14 3.30 6.12 -7.89
CA GLY A 14 4.20 5.10 -7.33
C GLY A 14 4.44 5.31 -5.84
N ARG A 15 4.67 6.56 -5.42
CA ARG A 15 4.81 6.90 -3.99
C ARG A 15 3.53 6.61 -3.21
N TRP A 16 2.38 7.02 -3.74
CA TRP A 16 1.09 6.80 -3.10
C TRP A 16 0.79 5.31 -2.87
N ILE A 17 1.12 4.44 -3.83
CA ILE A 17 0.93 2.98 -3.69
C ILE A 17 1.71 2.44 -2.49
N ILE A 18 2.98 2.84 -2.34
CA ILE A 18 3.84 2.40 -1.22
C ILE A 18 3.26 2.93 0.10
N GLU A 19 2.93 4.22 0.16
CA GLU A 19 2.36 4.81 1.37
C GLU A 19 1.05 4.13 1.79
N TYR A 20 0.15 3.88 0.84
CA TYR A 20 -1.14 3.25 1.10
C TYR A 20 -1.01 1.82 1.62
N ASN A 21 -0.16 1.00 0.98
CA ASN A 21 -0.03 -0.41 1.29
C ASN A 21 0.85 -0.70 2.51
N ASP A 22 1.90 0.09 2.73
CA ASP A 22 2.96 -0.24 3.69
C ASP A 22 3.03 0.68 4.90
N GLN A 23 2.45 1.88 4.83
CA GLN A 23 2.71 2.92 5.84
C GLN A 23 1.45 3.44 6.51
N ARG A 24 0.37 3.65 5.75
CA ARG A 24 -0.84 4.27 6.27
C ARG A 24 -1.68 3.26 7.06
N PRO A 25 -2.06 3.57 8.31
CA PRO A 25 -3.04 2.78 9.03
C PRO A 25 -4.43 3.00 8.41
N HIS A 26 -5.26 1.96 8.43
CA HIS A 26 -6.65 2.02 7.97
C HIS A 26 -7.59 1.55 9.06
N ASP A 27 -8.55 2.38 9.45
CA ASP A 27 -9.54 2.07 10.51
C ASP A 27 -10.27 0.75 10.25
N ALA A 28 -10.60 0.45 8.99
CA ALA A 28 -11.27 -0.78 8.58
C ALA A 28 -10.43 -2.05 8.82
N LEU A 29 -9.10 -1.90 8.93
CA LEU A 29 -8.15 -2.97 9.21
C LEU A 29 -7.67 -2.94 10.67
N GLY A 30 -8.35 -2.20 11.55
CA GLY A 30 -7.95 -2.03 12.95
C GLY A 30 -6.67 -1.22 13.09
N ASP A 31 -6.58 -0.11 12.34
CA ASP A 31 -5.44 0.81 12.30
C ASP A 31 -4.14 0.17 11.79
N LEU A 32 -4.25 -0.83 10.92
CA LEU A 32 -3.10 -1.51 10.32
C LEU A 32 -2.92 -1.12 8.85
N PRO A 33 -1.66 -1.06 8.37
CA PRO A 33 -1.38 -1.08 6.94
C PRO A 33 -1.84 -2.40 6.31
N PRO A 34 -2.25 -2.39 5.02
CA PRO A 34 -2.72 -3.57 4.31
C PRO A 34 -1.73 -4.74 4.30
N THR A 35 -0.43 -4.48 4.14
CA THR A 35 0.58 -5.55 4.16
C THR A 35 0.69 -6.20 5.52
N VAL A 36 0.69 -5.41 6.59
CA VAL A 36 0.69 -5.93 7.98
C VAL A 36 -0.57 -6.74 8.29
N TYR A 37 -1.74 -6.28 7.85
CA TYR A 37 -2.98 -7.05 7.99
C TYR A 37 -2.90 -8.38 7.24
N THR A 38 -2.41 -8.35 5.99
CA THR A 38 -2.28 -9.55 5.16
C THR A 38 -1.33 -10.57 5.79
N ASP A 39 -0.17 -10.15 6.29
CA ASP A 39 0.79 -11.05 6.95
C ASP A 39 0.21 -11.72 8.20
N ARG A 40 -0.57 -10.97 9.00
CA ARG A 40 -1.26 -11.50 10.19
C ARG A 40 -2.34 -12.51 9.84
N ASN A 41 -3.05 -12.29 8.74
CA ASN A 41 -4.17 -13.13 8.31
C ASN A 41 -3.74 -14.31 7.44
N ALA A 42 -2.61 -14.21 6.74
CA ALA A 42 -2.01 -15.29 5.96
C ALA A 42 -1.58 -16.46 6.86
N GLY A 43 -1.10 -16.17 8.07
CA GLY A 43 -0.83 -17.19 9.09
C GLY A 43 -2.08 -17.90 9.63
N ASN A 44 -3.26 -17.29 9.47
CA ASN A 44 -4.55 -17.85 9.87
C ASN A 44 -5.30 -18.53 8.71
N SER A 45 -4.81 -18.39 7.47
CA SER A 45 -5.34 -19.11 6.32
C SER A 45 -4.65 -20.47 6.24
N THR A 46 -5.19 -21.46 6.95
CA THR A 46 -5.08 -22.84 6.47
C THR A 46 -5.87 -22.89 5.16
N LEU A 47 -5.18 -22.76 4.03
CA LEU A 47 -5.76 -23.13 2.75
C LEU A 47 -5.97 -24.65 2.78
N GLU A 48 -7.20 -25.09 3.10
CA GLU A 48 -7.72 -26.40 2.66
C GLU A 48 -8.21 -26.30 1.21
#